data_AF-A0A938ZTJ4-F1
#
_entry.id   AF-A0A938ZTJ4-F1
#
_cell.length_a   1.000
_cell.length_b   1.000
_cell.length_c   1.000
_cell.angle_alpha   90.00
_cell.angle_beta   90.00
_cell.angle_gamma   90.00
#
_symmetry.space_group_name_H-M   'P 1'
#
loop_
_entity.id
_entity.type
_entity.pdbx_description
1 polymer ?
#
loop_
_entity_poly.entity_id
_entity_poly.type
_entity_poly.pdbx_seq_one_letter_code
_entity_poly.pdbx_strand_id
1 'polypeptide(L)'
;MPDSQDPKQADNNDLRNAQFGGGLINAGTVNAGQIGGDIYNIHLGQQTAASGNSVQSQNQRQRSQSEKDSLEKAYTLQSQKVSNLRTALVIETDVSRKFQYEQQLQSEERALKELVDKLDAIEQQLQTSDFPHSKQVDKQEQLQKELEQERGKLKYEKEIFISYAWGGDSETYVNHLDEVLESKGIAIIRDKRDLGYKGLIKAFMEKIGRGKCVIAVISDRYLKSPNCMFELVQIAKNGDFYDRIFPIMLPDVQIYKPIERIKYIKHWEEQIKELDEAIKGVSAANLQGFREEIDLYTEIRNTIAELTNLLKDMNTLTPDIHSESDFDELSKAIAQRLDE
;
A
#
# COMPACT_ATOMS: atom_id res chain seq x y z
N MET A 1 12.34 46.23 -53.72
CA MET A 1 12.20 47.52 -53.01
C MET A 1 11.26 48.37 -53.85
N PRO A 2 10.22 49.01 -53.29
CA PRO A 2 10.06 49.59 -51.94
C PRO A 2 9.22 48.68 -51.01
N ASP A 3 9.47 48.56 -49.71
CA ASP A 3 9.33 49.46 -48.54
C ASP A 3 7.93 49.49 -47.88
N SER A 4 7.88 48.75 -46.76
CA SER A 4 7.33 49.10 -45.42
C SER A 4 6.02 49.89 -45.29
N GLN A 5 5.06 49.33 -44.52
CA GLN A 5 4.57 49.93 -43.27
C GLN A 5 3.63 48.99 -42.48
N ASP A 6 3.82 48.97 -41.15
CA ASP A 6 3.04 48.24 -40.12
C ASP A 6 1.56 48.67 -40.03
N PRO A 7 0.64 47.80 -39.52
CA PRO A 7 -0.67 48.22 -39.07
C PRO A 7 -0.80 48.26 -37.53
N LYS A 8 -1.46 49.31 -37.01
CA LYS A 8 -2.03 49.38 -35.66
C LYS A 8 -3.55 49.64 -35.74
N GLN A 9 -4.25 49.03 -34.76
CA GLN A 9 -5.57 49.35 -34.17
C GLN A 9 -6.88 48.75 -34.74
N ALA A 10 -7.43 47.85 -33.91
CA ALA A 10 -8.73 47.91 -33.21
C ALA A 10 -10.06 47.50 -33.89
N ASP A 11 -10.86 46.83 -33.03
CA ASP A 11 -12.30 46.59 -32.98
C ASP A 11 -12.99 45.67 -34.02
N ASN A 12 -13.65 44.63 -33.51
CA ASN A 12 -15.12 44.57 -33.50
C ASN A 12 -15.68 43.34 -32.77
N ASN A 13 -16.42 43.60 -31.70
CA ASN A 13 -17.48 42.73 -31.17
C ASN A 13 -18.75 42.98 -32.00
N ASP A 14 -19.29 41.95 -32.66
CA ASP A 14 -20.68 41.95 -33.13
C ASP A 14 -21.25 40.52 -33.03
N LEU A 15 -22.14 40.31 -32.06
CA LEU A 15 -23.03 39.14 -32.03
C LEU A 15 -24.46 39.66 -31.95
N ARG A 16 -25.04 39.93 -33.13
CA ARG A 16 -26.47 40.17 -33.34
C ARG A 16 -27.14 38.89 -33.82
N ASN A 17 -27.83 38.22 -32.91
CA ASN A 17 -29.06 37.44 -33.14
C ASN A 17 -29.60 37.07 -31.74
N ALA A 18 -30.66 37.71 -31.24
CA ALA A 18 -32.08 37.40 -31.54
C ALA A 18 -32.49 36.01 -30.99
N GLN A 19 -33.63 35.77 -30.33
CA GLN A 19 -34.74 36.58 -29.82
C GLN A 19 -35.58 35.66 -28.91
N PHE A 20 -35.93 36.11 -27.69
CA PHE A 20 -37.21 36.03 -26.93
C PHE A 20 -38.17 34.81 -26.95
N GLY A 21 -38.85 34.58 -25.80
CA GLY A 21 -40.24 34.11 -25.81
C GLY A 21 -40.86 33.61 -24.48
N GLY A 22 -41.70 34.47 -23.85
CA GLY A 22 -42.86 34.10 -22.99
C GLY A 22 -42.66 34.27 -21.48
N GLY A 23 -43.48 35.00 -20.70
CA GLY A 23 -44.78 35.64 -20.93
C GLY A 23 -45.20 36.51 -19.72
N LEU A 24 -46.28 37.28 -19.89
CA LEU A 24 -46.76 38.35 -18.98
C LEU A 24 -47.58 37.80 -17.79
N ILE A 25 -47.45 38.40 -16.59
CA ILE A 25 -48.39 38.23 -15.47
C ILE A 25 -49.01 39.59 -15.06
N ASN A 26 -50.31 39.54 -14.80
CA ASN A 26 -51.26 40.61 -14.53
C ASN A 26 -51.07 41.23 -13.12
N ALA A 27 -51.12 42.56 -13.02
CA ALA A 27 -50.81 43.33 -11.82
C ALA A 27 -52.05 43.63 -10.95
N GLY A 28 -52.50 42.65 -10.15
CA GLY A 28 -53.68 42.82 -9.29
C GLY A 28 -53.60 42.25 -7.87
N THR A 29 -52.53 41.55 -7.46
CA THR A 29 -52.54 40.91 -6.12
C THR A 29 -51.17 40.53 -5.54
N VAL A 30 -50.12 41.32 -5.77
CA VAL A 30 -48.83 41.11 -5.09
C VAL A 30 -48.42 42.34 -4.30
N ASN A 31 -48.42 42.19 -2.97
CA ASN A 31 -48.02 43.19 -1.99
C ASN A 31 -46.57 43.62 -2.23
N ALA A 32 -46.39 44.92 -2.49
CA ALA A 32 -45.10 45.57 -2.58
C ALA A 32 -44.54 45.80 -1.16
N GLY A 33 -43.49 45.07 -0.80
CA GLY A 33 -42.53 45.50 0.22
C GLY A 33 -41.54 46.45 -0.44
N GLN A 34 -41.61 47.71 -0.04
CA GLN A 34 -40.97 48.87 -0.66
C GLN A 34 -39.44 48.78 -0.72
N ILE A 35 -38.92 48.96 -1.94
CA ILE A 35 -37.53 49.36 -2.23
C ILE A 35 -37.50 50.89 -2.34
N GLY A 36 -36.45 51.51 -1.78
CA GLY A 36 -36.08 52.93 -1.93
C GLY A 36 -36.68 53.78 -0.81
N GLY A 37 -35.92 54.49 0.02
CA GLY A 37 -34.62 55.12 -0.19
C GLY A 37 -34.82 56.60 0.12
N ASP A 38 -33.97 57.21 0.95
CA ASP A 38 -33.59 58.63 0.83
C ASP A 38 -32.43 58.96 1.80
N ILE A 39 -31.31 59.33 1.17
CA ILE A 39 -30.37 60.43 1.46
C ILE A 39 -29.90 60.58 2.94
N TYR A 40 -28.58 60.53 3.18
CA TYR A 40 -27.73 61.68 3.60
C TYR A 40 -26.30 61.26 3.97
N ASN A 41 -25.37 62.08 3.46
CA ASN A 41 -24.02 62.39 3.93
C ASN A 41 -22.88 61.38 3.71
N ILE A 42 -22.15 61.62 2.62
CA ILE A 42 -20.72 61.32 2.48
C ILE A 42 -19.98 62.14 3.55
N HIS A 43 -19.67 61.52 4.68
CA HIS A 43 -18.72 62.07 5.64
C HIS A 43 -17.33 61.60 5.24
N LEU A 44 -16.48 62.52 4.76
CA LEU A 44 -15.06 62.31 4.54
C LEU A 44 -14.36 62.24 5.91
N GLY A 45 -14.55 61.12 6.62
CA GLY A 45 -13.86 60.77 7.84
C GLY A 45 -12.61 59.97 7.51
N GLN A 46 -11.47 60.39 8.06
CA GLN A 46 -10.15 59.83 7.86
C GLN A 46 -10.12 58.29 7.85
N GLN A 47 -9.38 57.74 6.88
CA GLN A 47 -8.97 56.34 6.85
C GLN A 47 -8.32 55.95 8.19
N THR A 48 -9.03 55.17 8.98
CA THR A 48 -8.44 54.18 9.87
C THR A 48 -8.60 52.83 9.20
N ALA A 49 -7.50 52.32 8.66
CA ALA A 49 -7.43 50.99 8.08
C ALA A 49 -7.60 49.93 9.19
N ALA A 50 -8.77 49.28 9.26
CA ALA A 50 -8.92 48.01 9.97
C ALA A 50 -10.19 47.27 9.54
N SER A 51 -10.03 45.97 9.26
CA SER A 51 -11.08 44.92 9.30
C SER A 51 -12.02 44.73 8.08
N GLY A 52 -11.49 44.75 6.85
CA GLY A 52 -12.19 44.25 5.65
C GLY A 52 -11.81 42.82 5.20
N ASN A 53 -10.67 42.28 5.64
CA ASN A 53 -10.08 41.05 5.07
C ASN A 53 -10.49 39.73 5.76
N SER A 54 -11.02 39.76 6.99
CA SER A 54 -11.25 38.55 7.79
C SER A 54 -12.52 37.79 7.39
N VAL A 55 -13.61 38.49 7.10
CA VAL A 55 -14.92 37.87 6.80
C VAL A 55 -14.97 37.25 5.39
N GLN A 56 -14.28 37.84 4.41
CA GLN A 56 -14.12 37.24 3.08
C GLN A 56 -13.24 35.98 3.12
N SER A 57 -12.15 36.01 3.90
CA SER A 57 -11.24 34.85 4.09
C SER A 57 -11.93 33.67 4.78
N GLN A 58 -12.72 33.90 5.83
CA GLN A 58 -13.44 32.84 6.54
C GLN A 58 -14.51 32.17 5.66
N ASN A 59 -15.30 32.95 4.92
CA ASN A 59 -16.31 32.39 4.01
C ASN A 59 -15.66 31.57 2.88
N GLN A 60 -14.50 31.99 2.39
CA GLN A 60 -13.77 31.27 1.35
C GLN A 60 -13.22 29.94 1.86
N ARG A 61 -12.63 29.91 3.07
CA ARG A 61 -12.19 28.66 3.71
C ARG A 61 -13.32 27.68 3.97
N GLN A 62 -14.45 28.17 4.47
CA GLN A 62 -15.60 27.29 4.75
C GLN A 62 -16.17 26.68 3.47
N ARG A 63 -16.14 27.42 2.36
CA ARG A 63 -16.49 26.89 1.03
C ARG A 63 -15.48 25.84 0.55
N SER A 64 -14.18 26.12 0.63
CA SER A 64 -13.13 25.18 0.24
C SER A 64 -13.11 23.91 1.09
N GLN A 65 -13.43 24.01 2.40
CA GLN A 65 -13.57 22.83 3.26
C GLN A 65 -14.82 22.01 2.89
N SER A 66 -15.95 22.66 2.63
CA SER A 66 -17.16 21.96 2.16
C SER A 66 -16.95 21.28 0.80
N GLU A 67 -16.15 21.91 -0.07
CA GLU A 67 -15.75 21.35 -1.36
C GLU A 67 -14.81 20.13 -1.19
N LYS A 68 -13.84 20.22 -0.28
CA LYS A 68 -12.98 19.07 0.11
C LYS A 68 -13.82 17.90 0.60
N ASP A 69 -14.72 18.11 1.57
CA ASP A 69 -15.57 17.06 2.12
C ASP A 69 -16.48 16.42 1.05
N SER A 70 -16.90 17.20 0.05
CA SER A 70 -17.67 16.71 -1.10
C SER A 70 -16.82 15.85 -2.03
N LEU A 71 -15.58 16.28 -2.32
CA LEU A 71 -14.63 15.54 -3.15
C LEU A 71 -14.16 14.24 -2.47
N GLU A 72 -13.97 14.22 -1.15
CA GLU A 72 -13.63 13.01 -0.40
C GLU A 72 -14.74 11.95 -0.49
N LYS A 73 -16.01 12.37 -0.42
CA LYS A 73 -17.17 11.48 -0.64
C LYS A 73 -17.21 10.96 -2.07
N ALA A 74 -16.97 11.83 -3.05
CA ALA A 74 -16.90 11.44 -4.45
C ALA A 74 -15.75 10.45 -4.71
N TYR A 75 -14.58 10.69 -4.13
CA TYR A 75 -13.42 9.80 -4.20
C TYR A 75 -13.72 8.42 -3.61
N THR A 76 -14.37 8.38 -2.44
CA THR A 76 -14.76 7.12 -1.79
C THR A 76 -15.68 6.29 -2.67
N LEU A 77 -16.72 6.93 -3.23
CA LEU A 77 -17.68 6.26 -4.11
C LEU A 77 -17.03 5.78 -5.41
N GLN A 78 -16.15 6.61 -5.99
CA GLN A 78 -15.41 6.30 -7.21
C GLN A 78 -14.43 5.13 -7.00
N SER A 79 -13.73 5.10 -5.87
CA SER A 79 -12.83 4.01 -5.48
C SER A 79 -13.59 2.69 -5.32
N GLN A 80 -14.77 2.73 -4.67
CA GLN A 80 -15.62 1.55 -4.55
C GLN A 80 -16.08 1.02 -5.92
N LYS A 81 -16.42 1.91 -6.85
CA LYS A 81 -16.83 1.56 -8.22
C LYS A 81 -15.69 0.89 -9.00
N VAL A 82 -14.47 1.43 -8.92
CA VAL A 82 -13.26 0.83 -9.50
C VAL A 82 -13.00 -0.57 -8.92
N SER A 83 -13.13 -0.73 -7.60
CA SER A 83 -12.99 -2.02 -6.93
C SER A 83 -14.00 -3.05 -7.46
N ASN A 84 -15.29 -2.68 -7.53
CA ASN A 84 -16.34 -3.57 -8.04
C ASN A 84 -16.13 -3.96 -9.50
N LEU A 85 -15.67 -3.04 -10.35
CA LEU A 85 -15.35 -3.32 -11.76
C LEU A 85 -14.16 -4.27 -11.90
N ARG A 86 -13.13 -4.14 -11.06
CA ARG A 86 -11.99 -5.07 -11.03
C ARG A 86 -12.42 -6.48 -10.66
N THR A 87 -13.27 -6.62 -9.63
CA THR A 87 -13.84 -7.91 -9.23
C THR A 87 -14.68 -8.53 -10.35
N ALA A 88 -15.55 -7.74 -10.98
CA ALA A 88 -16.37 -8.21 -12.10
C ALA A 88 -15.53 -8.65 -13.30
N LEU A 89 -14.43 -7.95 -13.60
CA LEU A 89 -13.52 -8.28 -14.71
C LEU A 89 -12.81 -9.62 -14.52
N VAL A 90 -12.45 -9.98 -13.28
CA VAL A 90 -11.74 -11.23 -12.95
C VAL A 90 -12.61 -12.46 -13.21
N ILE A 91 -13.92 -12.34 -12.97
CA ILE A 91 -14.88 -13.44 -13.10
C ILE A 91 -15.62 -13.46 -14.45
N GLU A 92 -15.46 -12.44 -15.30
CA GLU A 92 -16.09 -12.36 -16.61
C GLU A 92 -15.39 -13.27 -17.63
N THR A 93 -16.19 -14.08 -18.30
CA THR A 93 -15.72 -15.10 -19.26
C THR A 93 -16.08 -14.75 -20.71
N ASP A 94 -17.02 -13.84 -20.93
CA ASP A 94 -17.35 -13.30 -22.25
C ASP A 94 -16.34 -12.23 -22.69
N VAL A 95 -15.72 -12.43 -23.84
CA VAL A 95 -14.64 -11.56 -24.37
C VAL A 95 -15.13 -10.14 -24.67
N SER A 96 -16.37 -9.99 -25.14
CA SER A 96 -16.91 -8.66 -25.51
C SER A 96 -17.24 -7.83 -24.27
N ARG A 97 -17.85 -8.45 -23.25
CA ARG A 97 -18.09 -7.81 -21.95
C ARG A 97 -16.81 -7.51 -21.20
N LYS A 98 -15.83 -8.43 -21.26
CA LYS A 98 -14.50 -8.23 -20.69
C LYS A 98 -13.82 -6.99 -21.26
N PHE A 99 -13.82 -6.83 -22.58
CA PHE A 99 -13.29 -5.63 -23.24
C PHE A 99 -14.05 -4.35 -22.84
N GLN A 100 -15.38 -4.41 -22.71
CA GLN A 100 -16.17 -3.27 -22.22
C GLN A 100 -15.82 -2.89 -20.78
N TYR A 101 -15.67 -3.85 -19.88
CA TYR A 101 -15.26 -3.61 -18.50
C TYR A 101 -13.84 -3.06 -18.39
N GLU A 102 -12.91 -3.50 -19.25
CA GLU A 102 -11.55 -2.94 -19.31
C GLU A 102 -11.56 -1.46 -19.71
N GLN A 103 -12.32 -1.10 -20.75
CA GLN A 103 -12.46 0.29 -21.18
C GLN A 103 -13.12 1.15 -20.10
N GLN A 104 -14.17 0.62 -19.47
CA GLN A 104 -14.86 1.32 -18.38
C GLN A 104 -13.92 1.50 -17.19
N LEU A 105 -13.21 0.46 -16.76
CA LEU A 105 -12.26 0.54 -15.65
C LEU A 105 -11.18 1.61 -15.88
N GLN A 106 -10.60 1.66 -17.08
CA GLN A 106 -9.63 2.70 -17.43
C GLN A 106 -10.20 4.12 -17.33
N SER A 107 -11.46 4.33 -17.73
CA SER A 107 -12.10 5.63 -17.62
C SER A 107 -12.36 6.04 -16.17
N GLU A 108 -12.81 5.10 -15.34
CA GLU A 108 -13.12 5.33 -13.92
C GLU A 108 -11.84 5.53 -13.09
N GLU A 109 -10.73 4.87 -13.45
CA GLU A 109 -9.40 5.09 -12.85
C GLU A 109 -8.83 6.47 -13.19
N ARG A 110 -9.05 6.97 -14.41
CA ARG A 110 -8.70 8.37 -14.77
C ARG A 110 -9.51 9.37 -13.95
N ALA A 111 -10.82 9.15 -13.82
CA ALA A 111 -11.68 10.00 -13.00
C ALA A 111 -11.25 9.98 -11.51
N LEU A 112 -10.83 8.82 -10.99
CA LEU A 112 -10.30 8.71 -9.64
C LEU A 112 -9.01 9.51 -9.47
N LYS A 113 -8.11 9.45 -10.46
CA LYS A 113 -6.88 10.25 -10.46
C LYS A 113 -7.17 11.75 -10.48
N GLU A 114 -8.10 12.21 -11.31
CA GLU A 114 -8.50 13.61 -11.34
C GLU A 114 -9.11 14.10 -10.01
N LEU A 115 -9.80 13.22 -9.26
CA LEU A 115 -10.29 13.54 -7.92
C LEU A 115 -9.16 13.71 -6.91
N VAL A 116 -8.12 12.87 -6.99
CA VAL A 116 -6.92 13.00 -6.15
C VAL A 116 -6.21 14.32 -6.45
N ASP A 117 -5.97 14.62 -7.72
CA ASP A 117 -5.28 15.86 -8.13
C ASP A 117 -6.06 17.12 -7.67
N LYS A 118 -7.40 17.07 -7.68
CA LYS A 118 -8.26 18.15 -7.16
C LYS A 118 -8.23 18.28 -5.64
N LEU A 119 -8.21 17.16 -4.92
CA LEU A 119 -8.09 17.15 -3.47
C LEU A 119 -6.75 17.76 -3.04
N ASP A 120 -5.65 17.37 -3.68
CA ASP A 120 -4.31 17.89 -3.41
C ASP A 120 -4.24 19.40 -3.66
N ALA A 121 -4.85 19.88 -4.75
CA ALA A 121 -4.90 21.31 -5.06
C ALA A 121 -5.68 22.13 -4.01
N ILE A 122 -6.80 21.60 -3.50
CA ILE A 122 -7.58 22.27 -2.45
C ILE A 122 -6.85 22.24 -1.11
N GLU A 123 -6.16 21.15 -0.78
CA GLU A 123 -5.33 21.07 0.42
C GLU A 123 -4.19 22.10 0.39
N GLN A 124 -3.52 22.26 -0.75
CA GLN A 124 -2.48 23.28 -0.93
C GLN A 124 -3.06 24.71 -0.82
N GLN A 125 -4.26 24.95 -1.37
CA GLN A 125 -4.94 26.24 -1.23
C GLN A 125 -5.33 26.55 0.22
N LEU A 126 -5.74 25.54 1.00
CA LEU A 126 -6.04 25.71 2.43
C LEU A 126 -4.77 25.97 3.24
N GLN A 127 -3.64 25.34 2.89
CA GLN A 127 -2.34 25.51 3.57
C GLN A 127 -1.68 26.88 3.34
N THR A 128 -1.87 27.52 2.17
CA THR A 128 -1.25 28.83 1.85
C THR A 128 -1.82 30.02 2.62
N SER A 129 -2.90 29.84 3.39
CA SER A 129 -3.64 30.95 4.00
C SER A 129 -3.34 31.24 5.48
N ASP A 130 -2.51 30.44 6.16
CA ASP A 130 -2.19 30.65 7.59
C ASP A 130 -0.67 30.61 7.86
N PHE A 131 -0.06 31.77 8.13
CA PHE A 131 1.09 31.90 9.03
C PHE A 131 0.90 33.19 9.85
N PRO A 132 1.23 33.21 11.17
CA PRO A 132 2.47 32.66 11.71
C PRO A 132 2.36 31.85 13.03
N HIS A 133 3.06 30.71 13.16
CA HIS A 133 4.02 30.44 14.26
C HIS A 133 4.61 29.02 14.21
N SER A 134 5.93 28.97 14.13
CA SER A 134 6.85 27.84 13.96
C SER A 134 6.99 26.93 15.18
N LYS A 135 5.89 26.50 15.81
CA LYS A 135 5.93 25.47 16.88
C LYS A 135 4.80 24.43 16.84
N GLN A 136 3.75 24.65 16.05
CA GLN A 136 2.65 23.68 15.91
C GLN A 136 2.80 22.77 14.68
N VAL A 137 3.41 23.26 13.60
CA VAL A 137 3.66 22.48 12.37
C VAL A 137 4.59 21.30 12.67
N ASP A 138 5.67 21.52 13.41
CA ASP A 138 6.58 20.43 13.81
C ASP A 138 5.85 19.36 14.62
N LYS A 139 4.90 19.74 15.48
CA LYS A 139 4.16 18.80 16.33
C LYS A 139 3.06 18.06 15.57
N GLN A 140 2.36 18.72 14.64
CA GLN A 140 1.35 18.07 13.80
C GLN A 140 1.98 17.15 12.76
N GLU A 141 3.10 17.54 12.15
CA GLU A 141 3.82 16.69 11.20
C GLU A 141 4.46 15.49 11.92
N GLN A 142 4.96 15.69 13.15
CA GLN A 142 5.48 14.62 13.99
C GLN A 142 4.38 13.68 14.49
N LEU A 143 3.21 14.20 14.88
CA LEU A 143 2.03 13.39 15.21
C LEU A 143 1.48 12.63 13.99
N GLN A 144 1.49 13.24 12.80
CA GLN A 144 1.08 12.55 11.57
C GLN A 144 2.06 11.45 11.19
N LYS A 145 3.37 11.69 11.29
CA LYS A 145 4.39 10.65 11.08
C LYS A 145 4.30 9.55 12.12
N GLU A 146 4.06 9.89 13.39
CA GLU A 146 3.81 8.91 14.45
C GLU A 146 2.54 8.09 14.17
N LEU A 147 1.43 8.73 13.78
CA LEU A 147 0.17 8.05 13.42
C LEU A 147 0.30 7.20 12.15
N GLU A 148 1.07 7.63 11.14
CA GLU A 148 1.36 6.82 9.95
C GLU A 148 2.27 5.65 10.28
N GLN A 149 3.26 5.84 11.14
CA GLN A 149 4.08 4.76 11.67
C GLN A 149 3.24 3.79 12.51
N GLU A 150 2.30 4.28 13.32
CA GLU A 150 1.40 3.47 14.14
C GLU A 150 0.36 2.72 13.27
N ARG A 151 -0.21 3.37 12.25
CA ARG A 151 -1.10 2.73 11.26
C ARG A 151 -0.36 1.71 10.42
N GLY A 152 0.87 2.01 10.01
CA GLY A 152 1.76 1.07 9.35
C GLY A 152 2.02 -0.14 10.23
N LYS A 153 2.39 0.10 11.49
CA LYS A 153 2.60 -0.93 12.52
C LYS A 153 1.35 -1.80 12.66
N LEU A 154 0.19 -1.22 12.99
CA LEU A 154 -1.12 -1.90 13.13
C LEU A 154 -1.52 -2.74 11.91
N LYS A 155 -1.13 -2.31 10.70
CA LYS A 155 -1.34 -3.09 9.48
C LYS A 155 -0.49 -4.36 9.47
N TYR A 156 0.81 -4.26 9.80
CA TYR A 156 1.70 -5.43 9.92
C TYR A 156 1.36 -6.32 11.12
N GLU A 157 0.66 -5.79 12.13
CA GLU A 157 0.26 -6.56 13.32
C GLU A 157 -0.80 -7.61 13.02
N LYS A 158 -1.57 -7.47 11.94
CA LYS A 158 -2.63 -8.42 11.56
C LYS A 158 -2.30 -9.27 10.34
N GLU A 159 -1.15 -9.05 9.72
CA GLU A 159 -0.71 -9.81 8.56
C GLU A 159 -0.04 -11.11 9.02
N ILE A 160 -0.63 -12.24 8.63
CA ILE A 160 -0.04 -13.56 8.80
C ILE A 160 0.66 -13.93 7.49
N PHE A 161 1.94 -14.23 7.53
CA PHE A 161 2.69 -14.65 6.36
C PHE A 161 2.91 -16.16 6.38
N ILE A 162 3.01 -16.76 5.20
CA ILE A 162 3.46 -18.13 5.05
C ILE A 162 4.68 -18.21 4.14
N SER A 163 5.72 -18.86 4.66
CA SER A 163 6.98 -19.13 3.95
C SER A 163 7.12 -20.62 3.70
N TYR A 164 7.39 -21.01 2.45
CA TYR A 164 7.52 -22.40 2.03
C TYR A 164 8.33 -22.54 0.74
N ALA A 165 8.88 -23.73 0.49
CA ALA A 165 9.53 -24.03 -0.78
C ALA A 165 8.49 -24.37 -1.85
N TRP A 166 8.59 -23.75 -3.04
CA TRP A 166 7.68 -24.03 -4.15
C TRP A 166 7.81 -25.46 -4.69
N GLY A 167 6.69 -26.03 -5.14
CA GLY A 167 6.59 -27.35 -5.76
C GLY A 167 6.65 -28.52 -4.79
N GLY A 168 6.07 -29.65 -5.19
CA GLY A 168 6.09 -30.90 -4.41
C GLY A 168 5.26 -30.81 -3.13
N ASP A 169 5.63 -31.61 -2.13
CA ASP A 169 4.83 -31.83 -0.91
C ASP A 169 4.58 -30.54 -0.11
N SER A 170 5.57 -29.64 -0.05
CA SER A 170 5.42 -28.33 0.59
C SER A 170 4.27 -27.52 -0.01
N GLU A 171 4.13 -27.51 -1.34
CA GLU A 171 3.08 -26.75 -2.00
C GLU A 171 1.70 -27.40 -1.81
N THR A 172 1.63 -28.72 -1.90
CA THR A 172 0.39 -29.46 -1.62
C THR A 172 -0.09 -29.21 -0.18
N TYR A 173 0.81 -29.27 0.79
CA TYR A 173 0.50 -29.02 2.19
C TYR A 173 0.05 -27.59 2.44
N VAL A 174 0.76 -26.61 1.87
CA VAL A 174 0.43 -25.18 2.02
C VAL A 174 -0.92 -24.84 1.40
N ASN A 175 -1.27 -25.41 0.24
CA ASN A 175 -2.59 -25.18 -0.35
C ASN A 175 -3.71 -25.68 0.56
N HIS A 176 -3.57 -26.88 1.15
CA HIS A 176 -4.55 -27.39 2.10
C HIS A 176 -4.64 -26.53 3.37
N LEU A 177 -3.49 -26.10 3.90
CA LEU A 177 -3.44 -25.22 5.07
C LEU A 177 -4.11 -23.86 4.81
N ASP A 178 -3.86 -23.26 3.64
CA ASP A 178 -4.46 -21.98 3.21
C ASP A 178 -6.00 -22.10 3.15
N GLU A 179 -6.54 -23.18 2.57
CA GLU A 179 -7.98 -23.45 2.51
C GLU A 179 -8.60 -23.60 3.90
N VAL A 180 -7.96 -24.35 4.81
CA VAL A 180 -8.47 -24.56 6.17
C VAL A 180 -8.44 -23.26 6.99
N LEU A 181 -7.35 -22.50 6.91
CA LEU A 181 -7.25 -21.21 7.61
C LEU A 181 -8.26 -20.20 7.06
N GLU A 182 -8.45 -20.14 5.74
CA GLU A 182 -9.46 -19.29 5.12
C GLU A 182 -10.89 -19.65 5.58
N SER A 183 -11.20 -20.96 5.71
CA SER A 183 -12.49 -21.42 6.26
C SER A 183 -12.72 -20.99 7.73
N LYS A 184 -11.63 -20.72 8.46
CA LYS A 184 -11.64 -20.22 9.84
C LYS A 184 -11.59 -18.68 9.92
N GLY A 185 -11.64 -17.99 8.77
CA GLY A 185 -11.58 -16.53 8.69
C GLY A 185 -10.18 -15.95 8.87
N ILE A 186 -9.13 -16.79 8.77
CA ILE A 186 -7.73 -16.41 8.93
C ILE A 186 -7.12 -16.24 7.54
N ALA A 187 -6.92 -14.99 7.12
CA ALA A 187 -6.29 -14.67 5.84
C ALA A 187 -4.76 -14.69 5.97
N ILE A 188 -4.10 -15.53 5.17
CA ILE A 188 -2.63 -15.60 5.10
C ILE A 188 -2.10 -14.96 3.80
N ILE A 189 -0.92 -14.37 3.89
CA ILE A 189 -0.19 -13.75 2.78
C ILE A 189 0.90 -14.69 2.31
N ARG A 190 0.90 -15.03 1.02
CA ARG A 190 1.87 -15.95 0.39
C ARG A 190 2.46 -15.33 -0.87
N ASP A 191 3.75 -15.54 -1.10
CA ASP A 191 4.49 -14.91 -2.21
C ASP A 191 3.83 -15.11 -3.58
N LYS A 192 3.36 -16.31 -3.88
CA LYS A 192 2.80 -16.70 -5.18
C LYS A 192 1.46 -16.02 -5.50
N ARG A 193 0.71 -15.61 -4.47
CA ARG A 193 -0.59 -14.92 -4.62
C ARG A 193 -0.44 -13.41 -4.50
N ASP A 194 0.37 -12.96 -3.55
CA ASP A 194 0.38 -11.57 -3.11
C ASP A 194 1.54 -10.74 -3.70
N LEU A 195 2.53 -11.40 -4.32
CA LEU A 195 3.55 -10.74 -5.14
C LEU A 195 3.00 -10.51 -6.55
N GLY A 196 2.38 -9.35 -6.76
CA GLY A 196 1.88 -8.95 -8.08
C GLY A 196 2.99 -8.87 -9.15
N TYR A 197 2.59 -8.81 -10.43
CA TYR A 197 3.54 -8.67 -11.55
C TYR A 197 4.46 -7.46 -11.36
N LYS A 198 5.78 -7.66 -11.51
CA LYS A 198 6.88 -6.70 -11.21
C LYS A 198 7.06 -6.35 -9.73
N GLY A 199 6.49 -7.11 -8.81
CA GLY A 199 6.77 -7.00 -7.38
C GLY A 199 8.26 -7.23 -7.08
N LEU A 200 8.81 -6.45 -6.16
CA LEU A 200 10.18 -6.62 -5.69
C LEU A 200 10.23 -7.76 -4.66
N ILE A 201 10.71 -8.94 -5.09
CA ILE A 201 10.82 -10.16 -4.27
C ILE A 201 11.53 -9.85 -2.94
N LYS A 202 12.67 -9.17 -2.99
CA LYS A 202 13.45 -8.84 -1.79
C LYS A 202 12.67 -7.97 -0.80
N ALA A 203 11.97 -6.94 -1.27
CA ALA A 203 11.18 -6.06 -0.41
C ALA A 203 9.99 -6.80 0.24
N PHE A 204 9.41 -7.76 -0.49
CA PHE A 204 8.36 -8.63 0.03
C PHE A 204 8.90 -9.60 1.11
N MET A 205 10.06 -10.20 0.88
CA MET A 205 10.72 -11.06 1.87
C MET A 205 11.12 -10.30 3.14
N GLU A 206 11.62 -9.07 3.00
CA GLU A 206 11.88 -8.19 4.14
C GLU A 206 10.59 -7.82 4.90
N LYS A 207 9.45 -7.72 4.20
CA LYS A 207 8.13 -7.54 4.82
C LYS A 207 7.72 -8.78 5.63
N ILE A 208 7.89 -10.00 5.09
CA ILE A 208 7.68 -11.25 5.84
C ILE A 208 8.53 -11.24 7.11
N GLY A 209 9.81 -10.88 6.99
CA GLY A 209 10.75 -10.79 8.09
C GLY A 209 10.33 -9.87 9.23
N ARG A 210 9.40 -8.93 9.01
CA ARG A 210 8.83 -8.03 10.04
C ARG A 210 7.42 -8.41 10.50
N GLY A 211 6.78 -9.40 9.89
CA GLY A 211 5.41 -9.79 10.20
C GLY A 211 5.25 -10.35 11.61
N LYS A 212 4.16 -9.98 12.32
CA LYS A 212 3.89 -10.46 13.69
C LYS A 212 3.73 -11.99 13.76
N CYS A 213 3.20 -12.60 12.71
CA CYS A 213 2.97 -14.04 12.63
C CYS A 213 3.50 -14.57 11.30
N VAL A 214 4.45 -15.51 11.35
CA VAL A 214 5.03 -16.14 10.16
C VAL A 214 4.99 -17.64 10.31
N ILE A 215 4.15 -18.28 9.51
CA ILE A 215 4.08 -19.73 9.38
C ILE A 215 5.23 -20.18 8.47
N ALA A 216 6.13 -21.01 8.97
CA ALA A 216 7.26 -21.53 8.20
C ALA A 216 7.06 -23.03 7.94
N VAL A 217 6.73 -23.40 6.71
CA VAL A 217 6.63 -24.82 6.30
C VAL A 217 8.00 -25.28 5.82
N ILE A 218 8.73 -25.94 6.72
CA ILE A 218 10.14 -26.25 6.56
C ILE A 218 10.27 -27.67 5.99
N SER A 219 10.91 -27.77 4.83
CA SER A 219 11.31 -29.02 4.15
C SER A 219 12.83 -29.06 3.98
N ASP A 220 13.39 -30.18 3.53
CA ASP A 220 14.82 -30.23 3.17
C ASP A 220 15.15 -29.20 2.07
N ARG A 221 14.23 -29.02 1.11
CA ARG A 221 14.34 -28.01 0.05
C ARG A 221 14.31 -26.58 0.62
N TYR A 222 13.50 -26.33 1.65
CA TYR A 222 13.45 -25.02 2.31
C TYR A 222 14.83 -24.64 2.86
N LEU A 223 15.49 -25.54 3.60
CA LEU A 223 16.79 -25.29 4.25
C LEU A 223 17.97 -25.18 3.26
N LYS A 224 17.73 -25.46 1.98
CA LYS A 224 18.67 -25.35 0.86
C LYS A 224 18.29 -24.26 -0.17
N SER A 225 17.19 -23.56 0.05
CA SER A 225 16.68 -22.53 -0.85
C SER A 225 17.17 -21.15 -0.38
N PRO A 226 17.86 -20.36 -1.24
CA PRO A 226 18.30 -19.00 -0.89
C PRO A 226 17.15 -18.10 -0.45
N ASN A 227 16.01 -18.18 -1.14
CA ASN A 227 14.83 -17.38 -0.85
C ASN A 227 14.23 -17.71 0.53
N CYS A 228 14.00 -18.99 0.80
CA CYS A 228 13.40 -19.44 2.06
C CYS A 228 14.33 -19.18 3.24
N MET A 229 15.64 -19.40 3.05
CA MET A 229 16.63 -19.11 4.10
C MET A 229 16.83 -17.62 4.30
N PHE A 230 16.74 -16.78 3.26
CA PHE A 230 16.72 -15.33 3.42
C PHE A 230 15.55 -14.91 4.31
N GLU A 231 14.32 -15.37 4.02
CA GLU A 231 13.15 -15.08 4.84
C GLU A 231 13.36 -15.53 6.29
N LEU A 232 13.84 -16.76 6.52
CA LEU A 232 14.08 -17.27 7.87
C LEU A 232 15.11 -16.42 8.64
N VAL A 233 16.19 -16.01 7.97
CA VAL A 233 17.19 -15.12 8.55
C VAL A 233 16.61 -13.74 8.83
N GLN A 234 15.77 -13.20 7.94
CA GLN A 234 15.08 -11.93 8.18
C GLN A 234 14.16 -12.00 9.41
N ILE A 235 13.42 -13.10 9.61
CA ILE A 235 12.58 -13.28 10.80
C ILE A 235 13.46 -13.20 12.07
N ALA A 236 14.58 -13.93 12.09
CA ALA A 236 15.49 -13.94 13.23
C ALA A 236 16.14 -12.58 13.51
N LYS A 237 16.54 -11.86 12.45
CA LYS A 237 17.13 -10.51 12.58
C LYS A 237 16.18 -9.46 13.15
N ASN A 238 14.87 -9.67 13.00
CA ASN A 238 13.86 -8.72 13.46
C ASN A 238 13.33 -9.03 14.88
N GLY A 239 14.04 -9.86 15.66
CA GLY A 239 13.72 -10.12 17.07
C GLY A 239 12.46 -10.97 17.29
N ASP A 240 12.19 -11.29 18.55
CA ASP A 240 11.04 -12.08 19.01
C ASP A 240 10.80 -13.36 18.19
N PHE A 241 11.89 -13.99 17.75
CA PHE A 241 11.86 -15.08 16.78
C PHE A 241 10.89 -16.19 17.21
N TYR A 242 11.00 -16.64 18.45
CA TYR A 242 10.19 -17.71 19.01
C TYR A 242 8.69 -17.37 19.01
N ASP A 243 8.32 -16.14 19.34
CA ASP A 243 6.92 -15.72 19.43
C ASP A 243 6.29 -15.45 18.06
N ARG A 244 7.11 -15.19 17.05
CA ARG A 244 6.66 -14.81 15.71
C ARG A 244 6.64 -15.96 14.72
N ILE A 245 7.50 -16.96 14.90
CA ILE A 245 7.58 -18.09 13.98
C ILE A 245 6.67 -19.23 14.43
N PHE A 246 5.90 -19.76 13.47
CA PHE A 246 5.04 -20.93 13.64
C PHE A 246 5.58 -22.04 12.72
N PRO A 247 6.62 -22.79 13.13
CA PRO A 247 7.28 -23.75 12.27
C PRO A 247 6.47 -25.04 12.15
N ILE A 248 6.38 -25.56 10.93
CA ILE A 248 5.80 -26.85 10.57
C ILE A 248 6.89 -27.65 9.87
N MET A 249 7.32 -28.76 10.48
CA MET A 249 8.44 -29.57 9.99
C MET A 249 7.94 -30.70 9.08
N LEU A 250 8.26 -30.67 7.80
CA LEU A 250 7.93 -31.77 6.90
C LEU A 250 8.79 -33.02 7.17
N PRO A 251 8.32 -34.23 6.79
CA PRO A 251 9.00 -35.49 7.12
C PRO A 251 10.42 -35.63 6.55
N ASP A 252 10.75 -34.87 5.51
CA ASP A 252 12.05 -34.91 4.84
C ASP A 252 13.14 -34.09 5.56
N VAL A 253 12.78 -33.31 6.59
CA VAL A 253 13.73 -32.46 7.32
C VAL A 253 14.60 -33.25 8.27
N GLN A 254 15.93 -33.06 8.18
CA GLN A 254 16.90 -33.79 8.98
C GLN A 254 17.68 -32.89 9.95
N ILE A 255 16.99 -32.22 10.88
CA ILE A 255 17.64 -31.32 11.88
C ILE A 255 17.82 -31.94 13.28
N TYR A 256 17.18 -33.08 13.57
CA TYR A 256 17.25 -33.69 14.90
C TYR A 256 18.60 -34.35 15.21
N LYS A 257 19.27 -34.88 14.19
CA LYS A 257 20.59 -35.51 14.33
C LYS A 257 21.69 -34.48 14.03
N PRO A 258 22.66 -34.27 14.93
CA PRO A 258 23.76 -33.32 14.69
C PRO A 258 24.51 -33.57 13.38
N ILE A 259 24.74 -34.83 13.01
CA ILE A 259 25.44 -35.19 11.76
C ILE A 259 24.67 -34.78 10.51
N GLU A 260 23.33 -34.81 10.58
CA GLU A 260 22.47 -34.40 9.48
C GLU A 260 22.43 -32.87 9.37
N ARG A 261 22.40 -32.14 10.50
CA ARG A 261 22.53 -30.68 10.50
C ARG A 261 23.82 -30.18 9.86
N ILE A 262 24.92 -30.89 10.09
CA ILE A 262 26.22 -30.58 9.45
C ILE A 262 26.11 -30.65 7.92
N LYS A 263 25.22 -31.47 7.34
CA LYS A 263 25.03 -31.53 5.88
C LYS A 263 24.50 -30.21 5.32
N TYR A 264 23.63 -29.50 6.03
CA TYR A 264 23.19 -28.17 5.62
C TYR A 264 24.31 -27.14 5.68
N ILE A 265 25.18 -27.20 6.71
CA ILE A 265 26.37 -26.34 6.78
C ILE A 265 27.27 -26.58 5.56
N LYS A 266 27.57 -27.85 5.26
CA LYS A 266 28.39 -28.23 4.10
C LYS A 266 27.78 -27.75 2.79
N HIS A 267 26.46 -27.87 2.63
CA HIS A 267 25.76 -27.40 1.44
C HIS A 267 26.01 -25.91 1.19
N TRP A 268 25.82 -25.05 2.21
CA TRP A 268 26.03 -23.62 2.06
C TRP A 268 27.52 -23.25 1.87
N GLU A 269 28.44 -23.96 2.54
CA GLU A 269 29.88 -23.79 2.30
C GLU A 269 30.28 -24.15 0.85
N GLU A 270 29.67 -25.19 0.28
CA GLU A 270 29.87 -25.58 -1.12
C GLU A 270 29.28 -24.54 -2.08
N GLN A 271 28.06 -24.04 -1.85
CA GLN A 271 27.45 -22.99 -2.66
C GLN A 271 28.28 -21.68 -2.67
N ILE A 272 28.81 -21.27 -1.50
CA ILE A 272 29.71 -20.11 -1.41
C ILE A 272 30.97 -20.35 -2.25
N LYS A 273 31.58 -21.52 -2.09
CA LYS A 273 32.82 -21.88 -2.79
C LYS A 273 32.63 -21.90 -4.31
N GLU A 274 31.56 -22.54 -4.80
CA GLU A 274 31.24 -22.62 -6.22
C GLU A 274 31.06 -21.23 -6.84
N LEU A 275 30.31 -20.35 -6.17
CA LEU A 275 30.05 -19.00 -6.66
C LEU A 275 31.31 -18.12 -6.61
N ASP A 276 32.11 -18.22 -5.55
CA ASP A 276 33.38 -17.48 -5.41
C ASP A 276 34.40 -17.90 -6.47
N GLU A 277 34.52 -19.20 -6.76
CA GLU A 277 35.38 -19.71 -7.84
C GLU A 277 34.89 -19.22 -9.22
N ALA A 278 33.58 -19.24 -9.46
CA ALA A 278 33.00 -18.73 -10.71
C ALA A 278 33.27 -17.22 -10.91
N ILE A 279 33.15 -16.41 -9.83
CA ILE A 279 33.42 -14.97 -9.88
C ILE A 279 34.90 -14.68 -10.11
N LYS A 280 35.82 -15.47 -9.53
CA LYS A 280 37.27 -15.34 -9.79
C LYS A 280 37.63 -15.65 -11.25
N GLY A 281 36.82 -16.44 -11.94
CA GLY A 281 37.00 -16.80 -13.35
C GLY A 281 36.61 -15.70 -14.34
N VAL A 282 36.01 -14.59 -13.90
CA VAL A 282 35.55 -13.49 -14.76
C VAL A 282 36.25 -12.16 -14.41
N SER A 283 36.09 -11.14 -15.27
CA SER A 283 36.60 -9.80 -15.01
C SER A 283 35.96 -9.17 -13.78
N ALA A 284 36.74 -8.43 -12.99
CA ALA A 284 36.27 -7.76 -11.78
C ALA A 284 35.28 -6.61 -12.03
N ALA A 285 35.09 -6.20 -13.28
CA ALA A 285 34.14 -5.14 -13.65
C ALA A 285 32.69 -5.66 -13.65
N ASN A 286 31.76 -4.86 -13.12
CA ASN A 286 30.31 -5.10 -13.17
C ASN A 286 29.81 -6.39 -12.49
N LEU A 287 30.41 -6.77 -11.35
CA LEU A 287 30.00 -7.95 -10.57
C LEU A 287 28.86 -7.67 -9.56
N GLN A 288 28.17 -6.54 -9.70
CA GLN A 288 27.01 -6.18 -8.89
C GLN A 288 25.90 -7.21 -9.11
N GLY A 289 25.28 -7.68 -8.04
CA GLY A 289 24.31 -8.78 -8.00
C GLY A 289 24.93 -10.09 -7.51
N PHE A 290 26.12 -10.45 -8.01
CA PHE A 290 26.77 -11.71 -7.64
C PHE A 290 27.44 -11.67 -6.27
N ARG A 291 27.98 -10.50 -5.88
CA ARG A 291 28.57 -10.31 -4.55
C ARG A 291 27.50 -10.34 -3.46
N GLU A 292 26.33 -9.76 -3.73
CA GLU A 292 25.20 -9.80 -2.81
C GLU A 292 24.71 -11.23 -2.54
N GLU A 293 24.74 -12.12 -3.55
CA GLU A 293 24.43 -13.54 -3.38
C GLU A 293 25.47 -14.25 -2.51
N ILE A 294 26.77 -13.96 -2.68
CA ILE A 294 27.81 -14.48 -1.77
C ILE A 294 27.59 -14.00 -0.33
N ASP A 295 27.28 -12.72 -0.15
CA ASP A 295 27.01 -12.14 1.16
C ASP A 295 25.80 -12.83 1.81
N LEU A 296 24.73 -13.05 1.03
CA LEU A 296 23.56 -13.80 1.46
C LEU A 296 23.91 -15.23 1.88
N TYR A 297 24.63 -15.98 1.06
CA TYR A 297 24.99 -17.37 1.38
C TYR A 297 25.88 -17.44 2.63
N THR A 298 26.79 -16.48 2.78
CA THR A 298 27.65 -16.36 3.96
C THR A 298 26.82 -16.09 5.22
N GLU A 299 25.82 -15.20 5.12
CA GLU A 299 24.90 -14.90 6.21
C GLU A 299 24.05 -16.12 6.60
N ILE A 300 23.51 -16.84 5.62
CA ILE A 300 22.77 -18.08 5.83
C ILE A 300 23.65 -19.11 6.51
N ARG A 301 24.87 -19.34 6.00
CA ARG A 301 25.84 -20.26 6.60
C ARG A 301 26.08 -19.90 8.07
N ASN A 302 26.34 -18.63 8.37
CA ASN A 302 26.69 -18.20 9.72
C ASN A 302 25.53 -18.36 10.73
N THR A 303 24.28 -18.40 10.25
CA THR A 303 23.08 -18.46 11.10
C THR A 303 22.42 -19.84 11.14
N ILE A 304 22.59 -20.67 10.11
CA ILE A 304 21.84 -21.94 9.96
C ILE A 304 22.05 -22.91 11.14
N ALA A 305 23.24 -22.94 11.74
CA ALA A 305 23.52 -23.79 12.89
C ALA A 305 22.66 -23.40 14.12
N GLU A 306 22.52 -22.09 14.37
CA GLU A 306 21.69 -21.56 15.45
C GLU A 306 20.21 -21.75 15.14
N LEU A 307 19.77 -21.35 13.94
CA LEU A 307 18.37 -21.45 13.51
C LEU A 307 17.87 -22.90 13.56
N THR A 308 18.63 -23.85 13.02
CA THR A 308 18.24 -25.27 13.08
C THR A 308 18.32 -25.83 14.50
N ASN A 309 19.10 -25.24 15.41
CA ASN A 309 19.05 -25.62 16.81
C ASN A 309 17.78 -25.12 17.49
N LEU A 310 17.42 -23.85 17.28
CA LEU A 310 16.17 -23.27 17.79
C LEU A 310 14.95 -24.06 17.29
N LEU A 311 14.86 -24.29 15.98
CA LEU A 311 13.76 -25.04 15.37
C LEU A 311 13.64 -26.47 15.89
N LYS A 312 14.78 -27.13 16.17
CA LYS A 312 14.81 -28.50 16.73
C LYS A 312 14.30 -28.55 18.17
N ASP A 313 14.50 -27.48 18.93
CA ASP A 313 14.12 -27.39 20.34
C ASP A 313 12.66 -26.92 20.51
N MET A 314 11.99 -26.47 19.44
CA MET A 314 10.57 -26.12 19.44
C MET A 314 9.68 -27.37 19.36
N ASN A 315 8.61 -27.39 20.17
CA ASN A 315 7.55 -28.40 20.05
C ASN A 315 6.73 -28.11 18.79
N THR A 316 7.17 -28.66 17.67
CA THR A 316 6.47 -28.59 16.39
C THR A 316 5.56 -29.81 16.30
N LEU A 317 4.25 -29.60 16.22
CA LEU A 317 3.37 -30.72 15.87
C LEU A 317 3.78 -31.19 14.47
N THR A 318 3.80 -32.50 14.27
CA THR A 318 4.08 -33.03 12.94
C THR A 318 2.94 -32.67 11.98
N PRO A 319 3.21 -32.59 10.67
CA PRO A 319 2.21 -32.29 9.64
C PRO A 319 0.96 -33.17 9.74
N ASP A 320 1.13 -34.43 10.12
CA ASP A 320 0.03 -35.38 10.33
C ASP A 320 -0.86 -34.97 11.51
N ILE A 321 -0.28 -34.56 12.64
CA ILE A 321 -1.04 -34.11 13.82
C ILE A 321 -1.77 -32.79 13.51
N HIS A 322 -1.13 -31.91 12.75
CA HIS A 322 -1.76 -30.70 12.25
C HIS A 322 -2.93 -31.01 11.31
N SER A 323 -2.76 -31.94 10.37
CA SER A 323 -3.80 -32.26 9.38
C SER A 323 -4.98 -33.04 10.00
N GLU A 324 -4.72 -33.93 10.95
CA GLU A 324 -5.76 -34.71 11.65
C GLU A 324 -6.61 -33.86 12.60
N SER A 325 -6.09 -32.72 13.05
CA SER A 325 -6.79 -31.78 13.95
C SER A 325 -7.36 -30.56 13.21
N ASP A 326 -7.44 -30.60 11.88
CA ASP A 326 -7.80 -29.45 11.04
C ASP A 326 -7.01 -28.18 11.41
N PHE A 327 -5.76 -28.33 11.82
CA PHE A 327 -4.85 -27.25 12.24
C PHE A 327 -5.36 -26.43 13.43
N ASP A 328 -6.14 -27.04 14.33
CA ASP A 328 -6.74 -26.34 15.47
C ASP A 328 -5.73 -25.68 16.42
N GLU A 329 -4.67 -26.41 16.78
CA GLU A 329 -3.64 -25.88 17.68
C GLU A 329 -2.86 -24.73 17.03
N LEU A 330 -2.55 -24.84 15.74
CA LEU A 330 -1.93 -23.78 14.96
C LEU A 330 -2.83 -22.54 14.90
N SER A 331 -4.12 -22.73 14.59
CA SER A 331 -5.10 -21.64 14.50
C SER A 331 -5.25 -20.90 15.84
N LYS A 332 -5.29 -21.64 16.95
CA LYS A 332 -5.36 -21.07 18.31
C LYS A 332 -4.10 -20.29 18.67
N ALA A 333 -2.92 -20.83 18.36
CA ALA A 333 -1.65 -20.16 18.63
C ALA A 333 -1.50 -18.88 17.80
N ILE A 334 -1.91 -18.90 16.53
CA ILE A 334 -1.97 -17.72 15.67
C ILE A 334 -2.94 -16.67 16.24
N ALA A 335 -4.16 -17.07 16.60
CA ALA A 335 -5.16 -16.16 17.15
C ALA A 335 -4.68 -15.50 18.45
N GLN A 336 -4.12 -16.28 19.38
CA GLN A 336 -3.54 -15.76 20.60
C GLN A 336 -2.45 -14.72 20.30
N ARG A 337 -1.56 -15.01 19.35
CA ARG A 337 -0.47 -14.09 18.99
C ARG A 337 -0.96 -12.79 18.36
N LEU A 338 -2.06 -12.83 17.62
CA LEU A 338 -2.68 -11.64 17.03
C LEU A 338 -3.40 -10.76 18.06
N ASP A 339 -3.82 -11.34 19.19
CA ASP A 339 -4.48 -10.64 20.29
C ASP A 339 -3.48 -9.99 21.28
N GLU A 340 -2.18 -10.31 21.16
CA GLU A 340 -1.03 -9.74 21.90
C GLU A 340 -0.40 -8.52 21.21
#